data_AF-A0A9E7KW61-F1
#
_entry.id   AF-A0A9E7KW61-F1
#
_cell.length_a   1.000
_cell.length_b   1.000
_cell.length_c   1.000
_cell.angle_alpha   90.00
_cell.angle_beta   90.00
_cell.angle_gamma   90.00
#
_symmetry.space_group_name_H-M   'P 1'
#
loop_
_entity.id
_entity.type
_entity.pdbx_description
1 polymer ?
#
loop_
_entity_poly.entity_id
_entity_poly.type
_entity_poly.pdbx_seq_one_letter_code
_entity_poly.pdbx_strand_id
1 'polypeptide(L)'
;MESLQVWLMVCRNCTGGAALSYLSTEGNKFNGIIPSNLGQLSGMYRLDLSSNSPEGDITEARFSQLTDLEHLDISYNSFNELNFLLGFEPKLI
;
A
#
# COMPACT_ATOMS: atom_id res chain seq x y z
N MET A 1 -15.23 18.44 10.34
CA MET A 1 -14.42 19.02 9.25
C MET A 1 -12.97 18.88 9.67
N GLU A 2 -12.33 17.79 9.25
CA GLU A 2 -10.89 17.61 9.06
C GLU A 2 -10.70 16.15 8.64
N SER A 3 -11.06 15.84 7.39
CA SER A 3 -10.67 14.59 6.74
C SER A 3 -9.18 14.67 6.42
N LEU A 4 -8.35 14.58 7.45
CA LEU A 4 -6.91 14.41 7.29
C LEU A 4 -6.71 13.05 6.62
N GLN A 5 -6.34 13.10 5.34
CA GLN A 5 -6.10 11.93 4.51
C GLN A 5 -5.15 10.98 5.22
N VAL A 6 -5.67 9.84 5.69
CA VAL A 6 -4.97 8.93 6.59
C VAL A 6 -3.66 8.44 5.94
N TRP A 7 -3.67 8.25 4.61
CA TRP A 7 -2.49 7.95 3.78
C TRP A 7 -1.33 8.97 3.87
N LEU A 8 -1.59 10.24 4.22
CA LEU A 8 -0.52 11.24 4.43
C LEU A 8 0.33 10.92 5.67
N MET A 9 -0.19 10.19 6.65
CA MET A 9 0.57 9.82 7.85
C MET A 9 1.65 8.78 7.55
N VAL A 10 1.40 7.91 6.56
CA VAL A 10 2.38 6.92 6.08
C VAL A 10 3.51 7.61 5.30
N CYS A 11 3.17 8.59 4.45
CA CYS A 11 4.14 9.18 3.51
C CYS A 11 4.87 10.44 3.99
N ARG A 12 4.42 11.12 5.07
CA ARG A 12 5.04 12.40 5.52
C ARG A 12 6.47 12.28 6.06
N ASN A 13 6.96 11.07 6.34
CA ASN A 13 8.28 10.84 6.91
C ASN A 13 9.22 9.99 6.02
N CYS A 14 8.83 9.71 4.77
CA CYS A 14 9.62 8.90 3.84
C CYS A 14 10.73 9.67 3.12
N THR A 15 10.95 10.94 3.46
CA THR A 15 11.95 11.81 2.81
C THR A 15 13.36 11.73 3.41
N GLY A 16 13.58 10.84 4.39
CA GLY A 16 14.82 10.77 5.16
C GLY A 16 15.51 9.41 5.13
N GLY A 17 16.04 8.97 3.99
CA GLY A 17 17.19 8.04 3.83
C GLY A 17 17.14 6.65 4.49
N ALA A 18 16.19 6.34 5.37
CA ALA A 18 15.98 5.03 5.95
C ALA A 18 15.11 4.22 4.98
N ALA A 19 15.69 3.16 4.41
CA ALA A 19 14.94 2.21 3.61
C ALA A 19 13.91 1.52 4.51
N LEU A 20 12.64 1.90 4.36
CA LEU A 20 11.54 1.24 5.03
C LEU A 20 11.36 -0.14 4.40
N SER A 21 11.77 -1.20 5.10
CA SER A 21 11.64 -2.58 4.61
C SER A 21 10.30 -3.22 4.96
N TYR A 22 9.63 -2.74 6.01
CA TYR A 22 8.35 -3.27 6.49
C TYR A 22 7.40 -2.12 6.83
N LEU A 23 6.19 -2.19 6.28
CA LEU A 23 5.08 -1.30 6.63
C LEU A 23 3.83 -2.15 6.88
N SER A 24 3.26 -2.04 8.08
CA SER A 24 1.92 -2.57 8.37
C SER A 24 1.01 -1.47 8.84
N THR A 25 -0.20 -1.53 8.31
CA THR A 25 -1.34 -0.67 8.62
C THR A 25 -2.56 -1.49 9.02
N GLU A 26 -2.35 -2.76 9.38
CA GLU A 26 -3.41 -3.72 9.74
C GLU A 26 -4.41 -3.11 10.73
N GLY A 27 -5.71 -3.32 10.45
CA GLY A 27 -6.79 -3.05 11.42
C GLY A 27 -7.02 -1.57 11.70
N ASN A 28 -6.53 -0.69 10.83
CA ASN A 28 -6.76 0.74 10.92
C ASN A 28 -8.04 1.13 10.16
N LYS A 29 -8.33 2.43 10.13
CA LYS A 29 -9.44 3.01 9.37
C LYS A 29 -8.93 3.73 8.13
N PHE A 30 -7.90 3.20 7.47
CA PHE A 30 -7.41 3.80 6.23
C PHE A 30 -8.51 3.74 5.17
N ASN A 31 -8.90 4.91 4.67
CA ASN A 31 -9.89 5.09 3.62
C ASN A 31 -9.37 6.05 2.56
N GLY A 32 -10.10 6.16 1.44
CA GLY A 32 -9.63 6.89 0.26
C GLY A 32 -8.63 6.09 -0.58
N ILE A 33 -8.14 6.72 -1.65
CA ILE A 33 -7.30 6.06 -2.67
C ILE A 33 -5.87 5.86 -2.15
N ILE A 34 -5.32 4.66 -2.37
CA ILE A 34 -3.88 4.39 -2.14
C ILE A 34 -3.06 5.35 -3.03
N PRO A 35 -2.19 6.18 -2.44
CA PRO A 35 -1.49 7.20 -3.19
C PRO A 35 -0.37 6.59 -4.04
N SER A 36 -0.15 7.14 -5.23
CA SER A 36 0.85 6.64 -6.18
C SER A 36 2.29 6.78 -5.69
N ASN A 37 2.54 7.68 -4.74
CA ASN A 37 3.85 7.85 -4.12
C ASN A 37 4.22 6.70 -3.17
N LEU A 38 3.30 5.80 -2.82
CA LEU A 38 3.62 4.59 -2.07
C LEU A 38 4.68 3.75 -2.81
N GLY A 39 4.63 3.74 -4.14
CA GLY A 39 5.63 3.10 -5.01
C GLY A 39 7.05 3.66 -4.86
N GLN A 40 7.25 4.85 -4.29
CA GLN A 40 8.58 5.43 -4.09
C GLN A 40 9.37 4.75 -2.97
N LEU A 41 8.75 3.85 -2.21
CA LEU A 41 9.37 3.05 -1.16
C LEU A 41 10.10 1.84 -1.76
N SER A 42 11.07 2.08 -2.64
CA SER A 42 11.70 1.02 -3.45
C SER A 42 12.35 -0.11 -2.65
N GLY A 43 12.78 0.15 -1.40
CA GLY A 43 13.35 -0.85 -0.50
C GLY A 43 12.32 -1.62 0.36
N MET A 44 11.02 -1.49 0.07
CA MET A 44 9.96 -2.12 0.84
C MET A 44 9.83 -3.60 0.47
N TYR A 45 10.11 -4.44 1.45
CA TYR A 45 10.08 -5.90 1.35
C TYR A 45 8.72 -6.49 1.70
N ARG A 46 8.03 -5.89 2.68
CA ARG A 46 6.70 -6.35 3.13
C ARG A 46 5.78 -5.17 3.38
N LEU A 47 4.60 -5.25 2.78
CA LEU A 47 3.53 -4.28 2.88
C LEU A 47 2.25 -4.98 3.33
N ASP A 48 1.69 -4.53 4.44
CA ASP A 48 0.43 -5.02 4.99
C ASP A 48 -0.56 -3.87 5.13
N LEU A 49 -1.60 -3.96 4.30
CA LEU A 49 -2.72 -3.03 4.22
C LEU A 49 -4.02 -3.69 4.67
N SER A 50 -3.95 -4.87 5.30
CA SER A 50 -5.11 -5.68 5.61
C SER A 50 -6.07 -5.00 6.60
N SER A 51 -7.33 -5.43 6.59
CA SER A 51 -8.35 -4.95 7.56
C SER A 51 -8.54 -3.43 7.55
N ASN A 52 -8.58 -2.81 6.37
CA ASN A 52 -8.85 -1.38 6.16
C ASN A 52 -10.08 -1.17 5.24
N SER A 53 -10.31 0.06 4.76
CA SER A 53 -11.41 0.37 3.84
C SER A 53 -11.00 1.41 2.78
N PRO A 54 -9.93 1.16 1.99
CA PRO A 54 -9.51 2.08 0.93
C PRO A 54 -10.59 2.17 -0.17
N GLU A 55 -10.67 3.34 -0.79
CA GLU A 55 -11.61 3.63 -1.87
C GLU A 55 -10.95 3.45 -3.25
N GLY A 56 -11.74 3.03 -4.23
CA GLY A 56 -11.30 2.86 -5.61
C GLY A 56 -10.65 1.50 -5.89
N ASP A 57 -10.10 1.38 -7.09
CA ASP A 57 -9.57 0.11 -7.58
C ASP A 57 -8.13 -0.10 -7.15
N ILE A 58 -7.81 -1.33 -6.78
CA ILE A 58 -6.43 -1.77 -6.58
C ILE A 58 -5.90 -2.23 -7.93
N THR A 59 -4.95 -1.45 -8.44
CA THR A 59 -4.24 -1.75 -9.68
C THR A 59 -2.77 -1.98 -9.37
N GLU A 60 -2.15 -2.92 -10.09
CA GLU A 60 -0.70 -3.19 -10.00
C GLU A 60 0.16 -1.93 -10.11
N ALA A 61 -0.26 -0.95 -10.92
CA ALA A 61 0.45 0.31 -11.10
C ALA A 61 0.68 1.10 -9.79
N ARG A 62 -0.07 0.80 -8.72
CA ARG A 62 0.16 1.38 -7.37
C ARG A 62 1.39 0.79 -6.67
N PHE A 63 1.79 -0.42 -7.04
CA PHE A 63 2.87 -1.18 -6.41
C PHE A 63 4.03 -1.48 -7.35
N SER A 64 3.92 -1.13 -8.64
CA SER A 64 4.91 -1.47 -9.68
C SER A 64 6.32 -0.90 -9.45
N GLN A 65 6.46 0.12 -8.60
CA GLN A 65 7.76 0.71 -8.24
C GLN A 65 8.36 0.10 -6.96
N LEU A 66 7.63 -0.77 -6.25
CA LEU A 66 8.11 -1.52 -5.10
C LEU A 66 8.90 -2.75 -5.56
N THR A 67 10.07 -2.51 -6.13
CA THR A 67 10.86 -3.56 -6.80
C THR A 67 11.34 -4.68 -5.87
N ASP A 68 11.47 -4.39 -4.57
CA ASP A 68 11.93 -5.35 -3.57
C ASP A 68 10.77 -6.03 -2.81
N LEU A 69 9.51 -5.79 -3.20
CA LEU A 69 8.33 -6.28 -2.48
C LEU A 69 8.14 -7.78 -2.68
N GLU A 70 8.31 -8.55 -1.61
CA GLU A 70 8.05 -9.99 -1.60
C GLU A 70 6.69 -10.34 -0.98
N HIS A 71 6.17 -9.49 -0.10
CA HIS A 71 4.96 -9.77 0.67
C HIS A 71 3.97 -8.61 0.59
N LEU A 72 2.79 -8.88 0.05
CA LEU A 72 1.68 -7.93 0.00
C LEU A 72 0.46 -8.57 0.64
N ASP A 73 0.02 -8.02 1.77
CA ASP A 73 -1.26 -8.37 2.38
C ASP A 73 -2.25 -7.22 2.15
N ILE A 74 -3.32 -7.53 1.43
CA ILE A 74 -4.44 -6.63 1.17
C ILE A 74 -5.76 -7.26 1.62
N SER A 75 -5.70 -8.35 2.37
CA SER A 75 -6.88 -9.10 2.82
C SER A 75 -7.79 -8.26 3.73
N TYR A 76 -9.03 -8.73 3.91
CA TYR A 76 -10.01 -8.07 4.79
C TYR A 76 -10.30 -6.58 4.47
N ASN A 77 -10.12 -6.19 3.21
CA ASN A 77 -10.51 -4.89 2.67
C ASN A 77 -11.76 -5.01 1.79
N SER A 78 -12.43 -3.87 1.56
CA SER A 78 -13.61 -3.77 0.70
C SER A 78 -13.29 -3.08 -0.63
N PHE A 79 -12.40 -3.66 -1.43
CA PHE A 79 -12.05 -3.12 -2.75
C PHE A 79 -13.19 -3.29 -3.76
N ASN A 80 -13.32 -2.34 -4.69
CA ASN A 80 -14.29 -2.45 -5.78
C ASN A 80 -13.83 -3.45 -6.86
N GLU A 81 -12.56 -3.38 -7.24
CA GLU A 81 -11.93 -4.28 -8.20
C GLU A 81 -10.47 -4.57 -7.83
N LEU A 82 -10.01 -5.78 -8.18
CA LEU A 82 -8.63 -6.26 -8.06
C LEU A 82 -8.10 -6.55 -9.46
N ASN A 83 -7.24 -5.67 -9.98
CA ASN A 83 -6.69 -5.78 -11.33
C ASN A 83 -5.15 -5.85 -11.26
N PHE A 84 -4.62 -7.07 -11.10
CA PHE A 84 -3.19 -7.39 -11.23
C PHE A 84 -2.95 -7.99 -12.61
N LEU A 85 -2.01 -7.46 -13.41
CA LEU A 85 -1.67 -8.06 -14.70
C LEU A 85 -0.89 -9.35 -14.45
N LEU A 86 -0.96 -10.28 -15.40
CA LEU A 86 -0.15 -11.50 -15.39
C LEU A 86 1.33 -11.12 -15.38
N GLY A 87 1.99 -11.24 -14.22
CA GLY A 87 3.42 -10.92 -14.05
C GLY A 87 3.78 -10.23 -12.72
N PHE A 88 2.79 -9.70 -11.98
CA PHE A 88 3.02 -9.23 -10.61
C PHE A 88 2.81 -10.37 -9.61
N GLU A 89 3.91 -10.95 -9.14
CA GLU A 89 3.91 -12.10 -8.21
C GLU A 89 4.57 -11.81 -6.85
N PRO A 90 4.26 -10.73 -6.10
CA PRO A 90 4.54 -10.78 -4.67
C PRO A 90 3.75 -11.95 -4.08
N LYS A 91 4.32 -12.63 -3.07
CA LYS A 91 3.54 -13.60 -2.30
C LYS A 91 2.42 -12.83 -1.61
N LEU A 92 1.20 -13.00 -2.14
CA LEU A 92 -0.03 -12.67 -1.44
C LEU A 92 -0.09 -13.60 -0.22
N ILE A 93 0.06 -13.02 0.98
CA ILE A 93 -0.13 -13.74 2.25
C ILE A 93 -1.56 -13.45 2.72
#